data_AF-A0A7E6FLW8-F1
#
_entry.id   AF-A0A7E6FLW8-F1
#
_cell.length_a   1.000
_cell.length_b   1.000
_cell.length_c   1.000
_cell.angle_alpha   90.00
_cell.angle_beta   90.00
_cell.angle_gamma   90.00
#
_symmetry.space_group_name_H-M   'P 1'
#
loop_
_entity.id
_entity.type
_entity.pdbx_description
1 polymer ?
#
loop_
_entity_poly.entity_id
_entity_poly.type
_entity_poly.pdbx_seq_one_letter_code
_entity_poly.pdbx_strand_id
1 'polypeptide(L)'
;MAVSQRLMVLSQSKQLHSRYVPPRTSPQWPVSPAALNANCSPRLTDLAVSKKFHPLFIAPRPVQTDVPLSARNVKPSPRIILLAHPIPRKRTTKLLEGQKNKFYSAKPSPVSSRTYPRLEKLAVSKSLHPNFVPNQQKQRTITRAALNAIASPRLVELSAPPSRKMIKNTFEPYKVNPSTQHVVASDRILELAKPKKYQL
;
A
#
# COMPACT_ATOMS: atom_id res chain seq x y z
N MET A 1 42.92 -13.29 42.16
CA MET A 1 42.05 -12.08 42.23
C MET A 1 40.71 -12.50 42.79
N ALA A 2 40.35 -12.03 43.99
CA ALA A 2 39.10 -12.41 44.64
C ALA A 2 37.93 -11.65 44.01
N VAL A 3 36.94 -12.38 43.50
CA VAL A 3 35.71 -11.80 42.93
C VAL A 3 34.82 -11.36 44.10
N SER A 4 34.38 -10.09 44.08
CA SER A 4 33.49 -9.55 45.11
C SER A 4 32.18 -10.34 45.20
N GLN A 5 31.66 -10.55 46.40
CA GLN A 5 30.39 -11.25 46.66
C GLN A 5 29.23 -10.66 45.84
N ARG A 6 29.19 -9.33 45.67
CA ARG A 6 28.20 -8.66 44.82
C ARG A 6 28.29 -9.10 43.36
N LEU A 7 29.51 -9.28 42.86
CA LEU A 7 29.76 -9.70 41.49
C LEU A 7 29.33 -11.17 41.30
N MET A 8 29.50 -12.00 42.33
CA MET A 8 28.95 -13.36 42.36
C MET A 8 27.41 -13.36 42.28
N VAL A 9 26.72 -12.49 43.04
CA VAL A 9 25.25 -12.34 42.97
C VAL A 9 24.79 -11.84 41.60
N LEU A 10 25.51 -10.88 41.01
CA LEU A 10 25.17 -10.35 39.68
C LEU A 10 25.46 -11.33 38.54
N SER A 11 26.36 -12.30 38.74
CA SER A 11 26.63 -13.36 37.77
C SER A 11 25.52 -14.44 37.74
N GLN A 12 24.68 -14.51 38.77
CA GLN A 12 23.54 -15.42 38.79
C GLN A 12 22.43 -14.90 37.87
N SER A 13 21.78 -15.83 37.14
CA SER A 13 20.60 -15.49 36.36
C SER A 13 19.46 -15.05 37.28
N LYS A 14 18.64 -14.11 36.81
CA LYS A 14 17.44 -13.71 37.55
C LYS A 14 16.49 -14.91 37.66
N GLN A 15 16.01 -15.17 38.87
CA GLN A 15 15.01 -16.20 39.09
C GLN A 15 13.72 -15.84 38.35
N LEU A 16 13.13 -16.84 37.70
CA LEU A 16 11.86 -16.67 37.01
C LEU A 16 10.75 -16.41 38.04
N HIS A 17 9.83 -15.51 37.71
CA HIS A 17 8.68 -15.22 38.56
C HIS A 17 7.79 -16.47 38.69
N SER A 18 7.15 -16.68 39.85
CA SER A 18 6.31 -17.86 40.12
C SER A 18 5.19 -18.09 39.09
N ARG A 19 4.72 -17.03 38.43
CA ARG A 19 3.69 -17.11 37.36
C ARG A 19 4.26 -17.20 35.94
N TYR A 20 5.55 -17.43 35.77
CA TYR A 20 6.15 -17.56 34.45
C TYR A 20 5.61 -18.82 33.76
N VAL A 21 4.94 -18.61 32.64
CA VAL A 21 4.52 -19.68 31.74
C VAL A 21 5.53 -19.70 30.59
N PRO A 22 6.28 -20.80 30.38
CA PRO A 22 7.23 -20.88 29.29
C PRO A 22 6.51 -20.73 27.94
N PRO A 23 7.19 -20.19 26.91
CA PRO A 23 6.67 -20.20 25.56
C PRO A 23 6.43 -21.66 25.12
N ARG A 24 5.40 -21.87 24.30
CA ARG A 24 5.03 -23.21 23.83
C ARG A 24 6.19 -23.89 23.11
N THR A 25 6.37 -25.18 23.39
CA THR A 25 7.41 -26.03 22.79
C THR A 25 7.15 -26.30 21.31
N SER A 26 5.91 -26.24 20.84
CA SER A 26 5.55 -26.40 19.43
C SER A 26 4.78 -25.18 18.90
N PRO A 27 4.91 -24.87 17.60
CA PRO A 27 4.10 -23.84 16.94
C PRO A 27 2.64 -24.28 16.73
N GLN A 28 2.34 -25.56 16.97
CA GLN A 28 1.00 -26.12 16.83
C GLN A 28 0.14 -25.73 18.03
N TRP A 29 -1.07 -25.23 17.76
CA TRP A 29 -2.02 -24.92 18.82
C TRP A 29 -2.76 -26.20 19.23
N PRO A 30 -2.78 -26.57 20.53
CA PRO A 30 -3.59 -27.70 20.96
C PRO A 30 -5.07 -27.34 20.77
N VAL A 31 -5.77 -28.10 19.93
CA VAL A 31 -7.20 -27.98 19.68
C VAL A 31 -7.90 -29.09 20.44
N SER A 32 -9.02 -28.78 21.11
CA SER A 32 -9.78 -29.81 21.83
C SER A 32 -10.41 -30.81 20.85
N PRO A 33 -10.62 -32.08 21.24
CA PRO A 33 -11.29 -33.06 20.39
C PRO A 33 -12.71 -32.62 20.01
N ALA A 34 -13.40 -31.88 20.88
CA ALA A 34 -14.70 -31.30 20.59
C ALA A 34 -14.64 -30.26 19.45
N ALA A 35 -13.59 -29.44 19.39
CA ALA A 35 -13.40 -28.49 18.30
C ALA A 35 -12.97 -29.17 17.00
N LEU A 36 -12.20 -30.27 17.07
CA LEU A 36 -11.85 -31.08 15.90
C LEU A 36 -13.07 -31.80 15.30
N ASN A 37 -13.99 -32.26 16.14
CA ASN A 37 -15.19 -32.99 15.75
C ASN A 37 -16.44 -32.10 15.59
N ALA A 38 -16.28 -30.77 15.59
CA ALA A 38 -17.39 -29.85 15.50
C ALA A 38 -17.98 -29.86 14.08
N ASN A 39 -19.26 -30.24 13.96
CA ASN A 39 -19.98 -30.17 12.70
C ASN A 39 -20.49 -28.75 12.42
N CYS A 40 -20.40 -28.36 11.16
CA CYS A 40 -20.86 -27.06 10.69
C CYS A 40 -22.40 -27.01 10.68
N SER A 41 -23.00 -25.88 11.08
CA SER A 41 -24.46 -25.69 10.97
C SER A 41 -24.90 -25.64 9.50
N PRO A 42 -26.14 -26.04 9.14
CA PRO A 42 -26.62 -26.02 7.75
C PRO A 42 -26.52 -24.63 7.10
N ARG A 43 -26.76 -23.57 7.88
CA ARG A 43 -26.57 -22.20 7.40
C ARG A 43 -25.12 -21.90 7.02
N LEU A 44 -24.17 -22.38 7.82
CA LEU A 44 -22.75 -22.16 7.55
C LEU A 44 -22.28 -23.01 6.37
N THR A 45 -22.83 -24.21 6.17
CA THR A 45 -22.56 -24.99 4.96
C THR A 45 -23.07 -24.27 3.71
N ASP A 46 -24.25 -23.66 3.77
CA ASP A 46 -24.81 -22.88 2.66
C ASP A 46 -23.98 -21.63 2.35
N LEU A 47 -23.52 -20.93 3.39
CA LEU A 47 -22.67 -19.74 3.24
C LEU A 47 -21.25 -20.09 2.77
N ALA A 48 -20.76 -21.30 3.06
CA ALA A 48 -19.47 -21.77 2.60
C ALA A 48 -19.47 -22.08 1.09
N VAL A 49 -20.64 -22.30 0.48
CA VAL A 49 -20.75 -22.47 -0.97
C VAL A 49 -20.38 -21.16 -1.67
N SER A 50 -19.37 -21.20 -2.52
CA SER A 50 -18.96 -20.04 -3.32
C SER A 50 -20.09 -19.59 -4.26
N LYS A 51 -20.23 -18.28 -4.45
CA LYS A 51 -21.17 -17.72 -5.43
C LYS A 51 -20.83 -18.24 -6.84
N LYS A 52 -21.86 -18.54 -7.63
CA LYS A 52 -21.70 -18.90 -9.05
C LYS A 52 -21.09 -17.73 -9.81
N PHE A 53 -20.19 -18.02 -10.74
CA PHE A 53 -19.66 -17.02 -11.65
C PHE A 53 -20.76 -16.45 -12.56
N HIS A 54 -20.60 -15.20 -12.98
CA HIS A 54 -21.50 -14.58 -13.96
C HIS A 54 -21.41 -15.35 -15.31
N PRO A 55 -22.50 -15.47 -16.10
CA PRO A 55 -22.46 -16.19 -17.39
C PRO A 55 -21.39 -15.69 -18.37
N LEU A 56 -21.01 -14.41 -18.26
CA LEU A 56 -19.95 -13.77 -19.08
C LEU A 56 -18.58 -13.76 -18.39
N PHE A 57 -18.38 -14.49 -17.30
CA PHE A 57 -17.09 -14.56 -16.63
C PHE A 57 -16.09 -15.32 -17.50
N ILE A 58 -15.04 -14.61 -17.92
CA ILE A 58 -13.89 -15.19 -18.62
C ILE A 58 -12.77 -15.32 -17.59
N ALA A 59 -12.36 -16.56 -17.32
CA ALA A 59 -11.24 -16.83 -16.42
C ALA A 59 -9.95 -16.15 -16.95
N PRO A 60 -9.04 -15.70 -16.06
CA PRO A 60 -7.75 -15.19 -16.49
C PRO A 60 -7.00 -16.28 -17.29
N ARG A 61 -6.26 -15.87 -18.32
CA ARG A 61 -5.39 -16.78 -19.08
C ARG A 61 -4.47 -17.53 -18.11
N PRO A 62 -4.25 -18.85 -18.30
CA PRO A 62 -3.34 -19.59 -17.45
C PRO A 62 -1.98 -18.89 -17.41
N VAL A 63 -1.41 -18.77 -16.21
CA VAL A 63 -0.09 -18.13 -16.00
C VAL A 63 1.01 -18.89 -16.76
N GLN A 64 0.80 -20.19 -16.97
CA GLN A 64 1.69 -21.02 -17.77
C GLN A 64 1.33 -20.86 -19.24
N THR A 65 2.23 -20.23 -19.99
CA THR A 65 2.19 -20.26 -21.45
C THR A 65 2.66 -21.63 -21.91
N ASP A 66 1.79 -22.37 -22.62
CA ASP A 66 2.19 -23.61 -23.28
C ASP A 66 3.25 -23.30 -24.34
N VAL A 67 4.48 -23.73 -24.09
CA VAL A 67 5.60 -23.54 -25.01
C VAL A 67 5.58 -24.68 -26.03
N PRO A 68 5.52 -24.41 -27.34
CA PRO A 68 5.49 -25.47 -28.34
C PRO A 68 6.78 -26.30 -28.30
N LEU A 69 6.70 -27.57 -28.68
CA LEU A 69 7.85 -28.49 -28.69
C LEU A 69 9.01 -27.95 -29.53
N SER A 70 8.72 -27.21 -30.61
CA SER A 70 9.72 -26.52 -31.41
C SER A 70 10.53 -25.53 -30.58
N ALA A 71 9.88 -24.64 -29.83
CA ALA A 71 10.56 -23.67 -28.97
C ALA A 71 11.31 -24.33 -27.80
N ARG A 72 10.79 -25.43 -27.24
CA ARG A 72 11.44 -26.19 -26.17
C ARG A 72 12.74 -26.88 -26.63
N ASN A 73 12.79 -27.33 -27.88
CA ASN A 73 13.89 -28.11 -28.43
C ASN A 73 14.89 -27.27 -29.28
N VAL A 74 14.68 -25.96 -29.41
CA VAL A 74 15.59 -25.08 -30.15
C VAL A 74 16.95 -25.03 -29.47
N LYS A 75 18.00 -25.38 -30.23
CA LYS A 75 19.39 -25.22 -29.79
C LYS A 75 19.82 -23.76 -29.97
N PRO A 76 20.48 -23.15 -28.96
CA PRO A 76 20.98 -21.78 -29.08
C PRO A 76 22.05 -21.69 -30.16
N SER A 77 22.11 -20.55 -30.87
CA SER A 77 23.15 -20.31 -31.87
C SER A 77 24.53 -20.14 -31.20
N PRO A 78 25.65 -20.36 -31.93
CA PRO A 78 26.99 -20.18 -31.38
C PRO A 78 27.22 -18.80 -30.75
N ARG A 79 26.59 -17.75 -31.31
CA ARG A 79 26.63 -16.39 -30.76
C ARG A 79 25.94 -16.29 -29.40
N ILE A 80 24.77 -16.91 -29.25
CA ILE A 80 24.04 -16.92 -27.97
C ILE A 80 24.86 -17.66 -26.91
N ILE A 81 25.48 -18.78 -27.28
CA ILE A 81 26.37 -19.53 -26.40
C ILE A 81 27.54 -18.64 -25.96
N LEU A 82 28.18 -17.92 -26.88
CA LEU A 82 29.29 -17.00 -26.56
C LEU A 82 28.84 -15.87 -25.61
N LEU A 83 27.67 -15.27 -25.85
CA LEU A 83 27.13 -14.19 -25.00
C LEU A 83 26.69 -14.67 -23.62
N ALA A 84 26.31 -15.95 -23.49
CA ALA A 84 25.94 -16.54 -22.20
C ALA A 84 27.15 -16.73 -21.28
N HIS A 85 28.38 -16.69 -21.80
CA HIS A 85 29.57 -16.76 -20.96
C HIS A 85 29.68 -15.47 -20.12
N PRO A 86 29.86 -15.58 -18.79
CA PRO A 86 29.99 -14.42 -17.94
C PRO A 86 31.24 -13.63 -18.33
N ILE A 87 31.07 -12.34 -18.62
CA ILE A 87 32.20 -11.44 -18.88
C ILE A 87 32.93 -11.20 -17.55
N PRO A 88 34.20 -11.61 -17.39
CA PRO A 88 34.96 -11.38 -16.17
C PRO A 88 35.21 -9.87 -16.03
N ARG A 89 34.41 -9.20 -15.21
CA ARG A 89 34.67 -7.82 -14.82
C ARG A 89 35.83 -7.83 -13.83
N LYS A 90 36.97 -7.26 -14.21
CA LYS A 90 38.04 -6.96 -13.25
C LYS A 90 37.46 -6.02 -12.19
N ARG A 91 37.13 -6.54 -10.99
CA ARG A 91 36.77 -5.72 -9.82
C ARG A 91 38.02 -4.99 -9.35
N THR A 92 38.33 -3.88 -9.99
CA THR A 92 39.26 -2.87 -9.46
C THR A 92 38.49 -1.98 -8.48
N THR A 93 37.93 -2.57 -7.43
CA THR A 93 37.27 -1.82 -6.37
C THR A 93 38.16 -1.85 -5.14
N LYS A 94 39.30 -1.17 -5.23
CA LYS A 94 39.91 -0.53 -4.07
C LYS A 94 39.74 0.97 -4.27
N LEU A 95 38.51 1.46 -4.09
CA LEU A 95 38.34 2.89 -3.86
C LEU A 95 38.67 3.11 -2.41
N LEU A 96 39.71 3.91 -2.17
CA LEU A 96 39.96 4.48 -0.86
C LEU A 96 38.79 5.43 -0.52
N GLU A 97 38.43 5.48 0.76
CA GLU A 97 37.38 6.36 1.27
C GLU A 97 37.67 7.81 0.84
N GLY A 98 36.73 8.42 0.09
CA GLY A 98 36.88 9.75 -0.50
C GLY A 98 37.30 9.80 -1.99
N GLN A 99 37.71 8.69 -2.61
CA GLN A 99 37.99 8.66 -4.06
C GLN A 99 36.72 8.48 -4.89
N LYS A 100 36.42 9.46 -5.75
CA LYS A 100 35.34 9.36 -6.74
C LYS A 100 35.62 8.20 -7.70
N ASN A 101 34.59 7.39 -7.93
CA ASN A 101 34.68 6.17 -8.71
C ASN A 101 34.91 6.49 -10.20
N LYS A 102 36.14 6.29 -10.72
CA LYS A 102 36.48 6.57 -12.13
C LYS A 102 35.69 5.72 -13.14
N PHE A 103 35.03 4.64 -12.71
CA PHE A 103 34.18 3.79 -13.57
C PHE A 103 32.94 4.50 -14.12
N TYR A 104 32.49 5.57 -13.47
CA TYR A 104 31.40 6.43 -13.94
C TYR A 104 31.90 7.80 -14.38
N SER A 105 33.20 7.96 -14.64
CA SER A 105 33.66 9.12 -15.38
C SER A 105 33.06 9.00 -16.77
N ALA A 106 31.93 9.66 -16.97
CA ALA A 106 31.31 9.82 -18.27
C ALA A 106 32.45 10.24 -19.21
N LYS A 107 32.76 9.42 -20.21
CA LYS A 107 33.63 9.90 -21.27
C LYS A 107 32.99 11.19 -21.77
N PRO A 108 33.71 12.32 -21.89
CA PRO A 108 33.14 13.49 -22.52
C PRO A 108 32.67 13.02 -23.89
N SER A 109 31.35 12.92 -24.05
CA SER A 109 30.77 12.53 -25.31
C SER A 109 31.19 13.60 -26.31
N PRO A 110 31.69 13.24 -27.51
CA PRO A 110 32.01 14.23 -28.54
C PRO A 110 30.74 14.95 -29.03
N VAL A 111 29.57 14.50 -28.59
CA VAL A 111 28.32 15.23 -28.71
C VAL A 111 28.42 16.45 -27.79
N SER A 112 28.88 17.57 -28.37
CA SER A 112 28.46 18.90 -27.93
C SER A 112 26.95 18.83 -27.78
N SER A 113 26.47 18.61 -26.55
CA SER A 113 25.05 18.54 -26.28
C SER A 113 24.53 19.94 -26.57
N ARG A 114 24.01 20.14 -27.77
CA ARG A 114 23.17 21.29 -28.09
C ARG A 114 22.01 21.19 -27.12
N THR A 115 22.13 21.88 -25.99
CA THR A 115 21.04 22.05 -25.06
C THR A 115 19.98 22.81 -25.83
N TYR A 116 18.92 22.09 -26.21
CA TYR A 116 17.79 22.75 -26.84
C TYR A 116 17.31 23.84 -25.87
N PRO A 117 16.97 25.05 -26.33
CA PRO A 117 16.51 26.12 -25.45
C PRO A 117 15.28 25.70 -24.62
N ARG A 118 14.51 24.72 -25.13
CA ARG A 118 13.43 24.05 -24.38
C ARG A 118 13.95 23.25 -23.18
N LEU A 119 15.05 22.52 -23.29
CA LEU A 119 15.63 21.76 -22.18
C LEU A 119 16.14 22.71 -21.09
N GLU A 120 16.77 23.83 -21.47
CA GLU A 120 17.20 24.85 -20.50
C GLU A 120 16.00 25.44 -19.76
N LYS A 121 14.92 25.76 -20.49
CA LYS A 121 13.66 26.24 -19.89
C LYS A 121 13.00 25.21 -18.97
N LEU A 122 13.12 23.92 -19.28
CA LEU A 122 12.58 22.84 -18.45
C LEU A 122 13.48 22.50 -17.24
N ALA A 123 14.77 22.79 -17.32
CA ALA A 123 15.73 22.59 -16.24
C ALA A 123 15.58 23.64 -15.13
N VAL A 124 15.03 24.82 -15.45
CA VAL A 124 14.68 25.84 -14.46
C VAL A 124 13.51 25.35 -13.61
N SER A 125 13.68 25.37 -12.28
CA SER A 125 12.61 25.02 -11.35
C SER A 125 11.45 26.00 -11.46
N LYS A 126 10.22 25.51 -11.25
CA LYS A 126 9.03 26.36 -11.23
C LYS A 126 9.11 27.33 -10.06
N SER A 127 8.69 28.58 -10.27
CA SER A 127 8.53 29.55 -9.20
C SER A 127 7.47 29.09 -8.20
N LEU A 128 7.69 29.41 -6.93
CA LEU A 128 6.72 29.17 -5.88
C LEU A 128 5.50 30.08 -6.10
N HIS A 129 4.31 29.59 -5.77
CA HIS A 129 3.08 30.39 -5.80
C HIS A 129 3.19 31.56 -4.81
N PRO A 130 2.64 32.76 -5.08
CA PRO A 130 2.73 33.92 -4.18
C PRO A 130 2.21 33.64 -2.76
N ASN A 131 1.24 32.73 -2.62
CA ASN A 131 0.71 32.29 -1.32
C ASN A 131 1.33 30.99 -0.80
N PHE A 132 2.46 30.54 -1.37
CA PHE A 132 3.13 29.35 -0.88
C PHE A 132 3.73 29.62 0.50
N VAL A 133 3.16 29.00 1.52
CA VAL A 133 3.72 28.99 2.87
C VAL A 133 4.41 27.64 3.08
N PRO A 134 5.73 27.61 3.33
CA PRO A 134 6.44 26.37 3.62
C PRO A 134 5.85 25.70 4.86
N ASN A 135 5.99 24.37 4.93
CA ASN A 135 5.41 23.57 6.01
C ASN A 135 5.89 24.10 7.37
N GLN A 136 4.96 24.58 8.19
CA GLN A 136 5.30 25.19 9.48
C GLN A 136 5.92 24.14 10.40
N GLN A 137 6.98 24.50 11.11
CA GLN A 137 7.60 23.61 12.08
C GLN A 137 6.56 23.17 13.13
N LYS A 138 6.60 21.88 13.44
CA LYS A 138 5.48 21.02 13.87
C LYS A 138 4.91 21.28 15.27
N GLN A 139 5.13 22.44 15.88
CA GLN A 139 4.66 22.77 17.23
C GLN A 139 4.26 24.24 17.32
N ARG A 140 3.01 24.55 16.97
CA ARG A 140 2.40 25.81 17.43
C ARG A 140 2.16 25.69 18.93
N THR A 141 2.66 26.64 19.72
CA THR A 141 2.34 26.73 21.14
C THR A 141 0.83 26.95 21.28
N ILE A 142 0.13 25.97 21.86
CA ILE A 142 -1.31 26.07 22.11
C ILE A 142 -1.52 27.12 23.20
N THR A 143 -2.41 28.10 22.95
CA THR A 143 -2.71 29.13 23.94
C THR A 143 -3.40 28.50 25.16
N ARG A 144 -3.16 29.07 26.35
CA ARG A 144 -3.84 28.62 27.58
C ARG A 144 -5.36 28.65 27.47
N ALA A 145 -5.91 29.63 26.75
CA ALA A 145 -7.34 29.74 26.47
C ALA A 145 -7.88 28.54 25.68
N ALA A 146 -7.12 28.04 24.70
CA ALA A 146 -7.52 26.87 23.92
C ALA A 146 -7.43 25.57 24.74
N LEU A 147 -6.42 25.43 25.61
CA LEU A 147 -6.31 24.28 26.51
C LEU A 147 -7.44 24.23 27.56
N ASN A 148 -7.90 25.40 28.00
CA ASN A 148 -8.94 25.54 29.02
C ASN A 148 -10.34 25.71 28.42
N ALA A 149 -10.50 25.61 27.10
CA ALA A 149 -11.78 25.80 26.45
C ALA A 149 -12.71 24.62 26.77
N ILE A 150 -13.86 24.93 27.36
CA ILE A 150 -14.91 23.95 27.66
C ILE A 150 -15.91 23.95 26.50
N ALA A 151 -16.30 22.75 26.04
CA ALA A 151 -17.29 22.60 24.98
C ALA A 151 -18.64 23.19 25.41
N SER A 152 -19.31 23.88 24.49
CA SER A 152 -20.68 24.37 24.73
C SER A 152 -21.65 23.20 24.91
N PRO A 153 -22.76 23.37 25.66
CA PRO A 153 -23.72 22.29 25.88
C PRO A 153 -24.27 21.71 24.57
N ARG A 154 -24.47 22.56 23.56
CA ARG A 154 -24.87 22.14 22.21
C ARG A 154 -23.80 21.28 21.50
N LEU A 155 -22.52 21.62 21.65
CA LEU A 155 -21.44 20.80 21.08
C LEU A 155 -21.37 19.44 21.77
N VAL A 156 -21.59 19.39 23.09
CA VAL A 156 -21.66 18.12 23.84
C VAL A 156 -22.83 17.27 23.32
N GLU A 157 -24.01 17.85 23.16
CA GLU A 157 -25.18 17.17 22.60
C GLU A 157 -24.93 16.63 21.19
N LEU A 158 -24.35 17.44 20.29
CA LEU A 158 -24.04 17.03 18.91
C LEU A 158 -22.90 16.00 18.83
N SER A 159 -21.99 16.01 19.79
CA SER A 159 -20.89 15.01 19.85
C SER A 159 -21.39 13.63 20.28
N ALA A 160 -22.55 13.55 20.93
CA ALA A 160 -23.14 12.28 21.30
C ALA A 160 -23.61 11.54 20.03
N PRO A 161 -23.21 10.28 19.84
CA PRO A 161 -23.65 9.51 18.68
C PRO A 161 -25.18 9.38 18.70
N PRO A 162 -25.87 9.52 17.56
CA PRO A 162 -27.31 9.34 17.49
C PRO A 162 -27.69 7.94 17.99
N SER A 163 -28.73 7.86 18.81
CA SER A 163 -29.17 6.58 19.36
C SER A 163 -29.55 5.62 18.22
N ARG A 164 -29.14 4.35 18.33
CA ARG A 164 -29.39 3.30 17.31
C ARG A 164 -30.88 3.12 16.98
N LYS A 165 -31.78 3.55 17.86
CA LYS A 165 -33.24 3.51 17.67
C LYS A 165 -33.74 4.52 16.64
N MET A 166 -33.07 5.67 16.48
CA MET A 166 -33.45 6.70 15.49
C MET A 166 -33.09 6.29 14.06
N ILE A 167 -32.08 5.43 13.88
CA ILE A 167 -31.61 5.02 12.55
C ILE A 167 -32.63 4.10 11.85
N LYS A 168 -33.40 3.31 12.62
CA LYS A 168 -34.32 2.31 12.05
C LYS A 168 -35.58 2.89 11.42
N ASN A 169 -36.06 4.06 11.87
CA ASN A 169 -37.40 4.55 11.49
C ASN A 169 -37.38 5.84 10.65
N THR A 170 -36.22 6.45 10.42
CA THR A 170 -36.13 7.77 9.76
C THR A 170 -35.36 7.74 8.44
N PHE A 171 -34.52 6.73 8.22
CA PHE A 171 -33.69 6.65 7.02
C PHE A 171 -34.29 5.68 5.98
N GLU A 172 -35.11 6.22 5.09
CA GLU A 172 -35.44 5.55 3.82
C GLU A 172 -34.31 5.82 2.82
N PRO A 173 -33.49 4.82 2.46
CA PRO A 173 -32.32 5.03 1.59
C PRO A 173 -32.68 5.48 0.17
N TYR A 174 -33.96 5.36 -0.22
CA TYR A 174 -34.49 5.73 -1.54
C TYR A 174 -35.37 6.98 -1.51
N LYS A 175 -35.52 7.65 -0.35
CA LYS A 175 -36.33 8.85 -0.25
C LYS A 175 -35.59 10.04 -0.85
N VAL A 176 -35.98 10.41 -2.06
CA VAL A 176 -35.47 11.58 -2.77
C VAL A 176 -36.20 12.84 -2.26
N ASN A 177 -35.50 13.97 -2.18
CA ASN A 177 -36.09 15.25 -1.77
C ASN A 177 -37.22 15.64 -2.76
N PRO A 178 -38.43 16.06 -2.31
CA PRO A 178 -39.50 16.48 -3.22
C PRO A 178 -39.06 17.56 -4.22
N SER A 179 -38.19 18.50 -3.82
CA SER A 179 -37.65 19.52 -4.74
C SER A 179 -36.85 18.93 -5.89
N THR A 180 -36.22 17.78 -5.68
CA THR A 180 -35.43 17.09 -6.72
C THR A 180 -36.27 16.24 -7.67
N GLN A 181 -37.54 15.95 -7.33
CA GLN A 181 -38.46 15.21 -8.22
C GLN A 181 -38.90 16.05 -9.43
N HIS A 182 -38.82 17.37 -9.32
CA HIS A 182 -39.21 18.32 -10.36
C HIS A 182 -38.00 18.94 -11.09
N VAL A 183 -36.79 18.45 -10.84
CA VAL A 183 -35.58 18.96 -11.51
C VAL A 183 -35.57 18.47 -12.95
N VAL A 184 -35.56 19.43 -13.88
CA VAL A 184 -35.41 19.19 -15.31
C VAL A 184 -33.92 19.24 -15.67
N ALA A 185 -33.47 18.30 -16.50
CA ALA A 185 -32.09 18.29 -17.00
C ALA A 185 -31.82 19.50 -17.91
N SER A 186 -30.63 20.10 -17.80
CA SER A 186 -30.22 21.20 -18.70
C SER A 186 -30.13 20.73 -20.16
N ASP A 187 -30.34 21.65 -21.11
CA ASP A 187 -30.31 21.38 -22.55
C ASP A 187 -29.03 20.67 -23.01
N ARG A 188 -27.88 21.02 -22.43
CA ARG A 188 -26.60 20.37 -22.72
C ARG A 188 -26.60 18.88 -22.35
N ILE A 189 -27.19 18.53 -21.22
CA ILE A 189 -27.29 17.13 -20.76
C ILE A 189 -28.22 16.36 -21.71
N LEU A 190 -29.33 16.98 -22.15
CA LEU A 190 -30.24 16.39 -23.13
C LEU A 190 -29.57 16.18 -24.50
N GLU A 191 -28.72 17.12 -24.92
CA GLU A 191 -27.94 17.01 -26.15
C GLU A 191 -26.94 15.85 -26.09
N LEU A 192 -26.20 15.73 -24.99
CA LEU A 192 -25.21 14.68 -24.78
C LEU A 192 -25.82 13.29 -24.60
N ALA A 193 -27.06 13.21 -24.10
CA ALA A 193 -27.80 11.96 -23.96
C ALA A 193 -28.28 11.39 -25.31
N LYS A 194 -28.23 12.15 -26.41
CA LYS A 194 -28.57 11.64 -27.74
C LYS A 194 -27.55 10.58 -28.18
N PRO A 195 -27.99 9.45 -28.75
CA PRO A 195 -27.07 8.41 -29.22
C PRO A 195 -26.19 8.94 -30.35
N LYS A 196 -24.89 8.60 -30.31
CA LYS A 196 -23.95 8.95 -31.37
C LYS A 196 -24.34 8.21 -32.66
N LYS A 197 -24.63 8.97 -33.71
CA LYS A 197 -24.85 8.42 -35.06
C LYS A 197 -23.49 8.09 -35.66
N TYR A 198 -23.22 6.81 -35.89
CA TYR A 198 -22.10 6.36 -36.71
C TYR A 198 -22.58 6.34 -38.16
N GLN A 199 -21.86 7.02 -39.07
CA GLN A 199 -22.09 6.87 -40.51
C GLN A 199 -21.41 5.58 -40.95
N LEU A 200 -22.19 4.68 -41.53
CA LEU A 200 -21.72 3.46 -42.21
C LEU A 200 -21.22 3.80 -43.61
#